data_AF-A0A2V8WUR7-F1
#
_entry.id   AF-A0A2V8WUR7-F1
#
_cell.length_a   1.000
_cell.length_b   1.000
_cell.length_c   1.000
_cell.angle_alpha   90.00
_cell.angle_beta   90.00
_cell.angle_gamma   90.00
#
_symmetry.space_group_name_H-M   'P 1'
#
loop_
_entity.id
_entity.type
_entity.pdbx_description
1 polymer ?
#
loop_
_entity_poly.entity_id
_entity_poly.type
_entity_poly.pdbx_seq_one_letter_code
_entity_poly.pdbx_strand_id
1 'polypeptide(L)' 'MATATLTKTAAKGGSFLLETPQPGDVFTPADLTDDQKLIGQTAEEFVIKEVLPLAKDLENK' A
#
# COMPACT_ATOMS: atom_id res chain seq x y z
N MET A 1 12.61 7.64 -26.39
CA MET A 1 13.56 7.83 -25.28
C MET A 1 13.47 6.59 -24.40
N ALA A 2 14.50 5.75 -24.39
CA ALA A 2 14.51 4.55 -23.55
C ALA A 2 14.80 4.96 -22.10
N THR A 3 13.81 4.84 -21.23
CA THR A 3 13.99 5.04 -19.79
C THR A 3 14.74 3.83 -19.25
N ALA A 4 15.97 4.02 -18.78
CA ALA A 4 16.75 2.96 -18.14
C ALA A 4 16.09 2.59 -16.80
N THR A 5 15.65 1.34 -16.68
CA THR A 5 15.21 0.76 -15.42
C THR A 5 16.43 0.47 -14.55
N LEU A 6 16.74 1.36 -13.61
CA LEU A 6 17.70 1.10 -12.55
C LEU A 6 17.08 0.08 -11.58
N THR A 7 17.49 -1.18 -11.68
CA THR A 7 17.12 -2.22 -10.72
C THR A 7 17.79 -1.95 -9.38
N LYS A 8 17.05 -1.32 -8.47
CA LYS A 8 17.46 -1.16 -7.08
C LYS A 8 17.54 -2.54 -6.41
N THR A 9 18.68 -2.86 -5.82
CA THR A 9 18.83 -4.10 -5.04
C THR A 9 17.82 -4.09 -3.90
N ALA A 10 16.95 -5.11 -3.84
CA ALA A 10 15.97 -5.21 -2.78
C ALA A 10 16.67 -5.36 -1.42
N ALA A 11 16.14 -4.65 -0.41
CA ALA A 11 16.62 -4.80 0.96
C ALA A 11 16.42 -6.24 1.44
N LYS A 12 17.43 -6.80 2.10
CA LYS A 12 17.31 -8.13 2.71
C LYS A 12 16.37 -8.06 3.91
N GLY A 13 15.50 -9.04 4.09
CA GLY A 13 14.66 -9.14 5.29
C GLY A 13 15.52 -9.14 6.56
N GLY A 14 15.16 -8.29 7.53
CA GLY A 14 15.91 -8.16 8.80
C GLY A 14 17.20 -7.34 8.74
N SER A 15 17.63 -6.86 7.57
CA SER A 15 18.86 -6.04 7.43
C SER A 15 18.85 -4.76 8.27
N PHE A 16 17.67 -4.20 8.54
CA PHE A 16 17.49 -3.01 9.37
C PHE A 16 18.04 -3.13 10.81
N LEU A 17 18.30 -4.36 11.29
CA LEU A 17 18.89 -4.61 12.60
C LEU A 17 20.40 -4.32 12.63
N LEU A 18 21.06 -4.40 11.47
CA LEU A 18 22.51 -4.28 11.32
C LEU A 18 22.91 -3.00 10.56
N GLU A 19 22.03 -2.52 9.69
CA GLU A 19 22.25 -1.38 8.80
C GLU A 19 21.06 -0.42 8.86
N THR A 20 21.30 0.89 8.76
CA THR A 20 20.21 1.89 8.75
C THR A 20 19.71 2.13 7.32
N PRO A 21 18.44 1.82 7.01
CA PRO A 21 17.88 2.11 5.69
C PRO A 21 17.83 3.61 5.45
N GLN A 22 18.17 4.05 4.24
CA GLN A 22 18.01 5.45 3.85
C GLN A 22 16.54 5.76 3.55
N PRO A 23 16.11 7.03 3.61
CA PRO A 23 14.71 7.40 3.34
C PRO A 23 14.18 6.84 2.01
N GLY A 24 14.98 6.85 0.94
CA GLY A 24 14.58 6.29 -0.36
C GLY A 24 14.50 4.76 -0.40
N ASP A 25 14.97 4.04 0.62
CA ASP A 25 14.85 2.59 0.76
C ASP A 25 13.54 2.16 1.43
N VAL A 26 12.79 3.12 1.98
CA VAL A 26 11.55 2.88 2.71
C VAL A 26 10.37 3.35 1.87
N PHE A 27 9.45 2.45 1.57
CA PHE A 27 8.17 2.81 0.96
C PHE A 27 7.21 3.31 2.04
N THR A 28 6.61 4.48 1.81
CA THR A 28 5.67 5.14 2.71
C THR A 28 4.35 5.43 1.99
N PRO A 29 3.25 5.76 2.70
CA PRO A 29 2.00 6.16 2.04
C PRO A 29 2.14 7.38 1.11
N ALA A 30 3.15 8.24 1.33
CA ALA A 30 3.42 9.36 0.45
C ALA A 30 3.88 8.93 -0.95
N ASP A 31 4.41 7.71 -1.09
CA ASP A 31 4.92 7.15 -2.33
C ASP A 31 3.84 6.45 -3.17
N LEU A 32 2.59 6.38 -2.68
CA LEU A 32 1.48 5.79 -3.42
C LEU A 32 1.23 6.55 -4.72
N THR A 33 1.09 5.80 -5.81
CA THR A 33 0.68 6.36 -7.10
C THR A 33 -0.78 6.80 -7.06
N ASP A 34 -1.18 7.66 -8.00
CA ASP A 34 -2.57 8.14 -8.06
C ASP A 34 -3.57 7.01 -8.31
N ASP A 35 -3.20 6.02 -9.14
CA ASP A 35 -4.01 4.82 -9.35
C ASP A 35 -4.17 4.00 -8.06
N GLN A 36 -3.10 3.84 -7.28
CA GLN A 36 -3.16 3.14 -5.99
C GLN A 36 -4.03 3.88 -4.98
N LYS A 37 -3.98 5.22 -4.97
CA LYS A 37 -4.88 6.06 -4.14
C LYS A 37 -6.33 5.91 -4.57
N LEU A 38 -6.60 5.89 -5.89
CA LEU A 38 -7.95 5.73 -6.43
C LEU A 38 -8.56 4.37 -6.06
N ILE A 39 -7.76 3.30 -6.10
CA ILE A 39 -8.17 1.97 -5.61
C ILE A 39 -8.54 2.06 -4.12
N GLY A 40 -7.71 2.73 -3.30
CA GLY A 40 -7.98 2.94 -1.88
C GLY A 40 -9.32 3.66 -1.64
N GLN A 41 -9.57 4.75 -2.36
CA GLN A 41 -10.84 5.49 -2.27
C GLN A 41 -12.04 4.62 -2.68
N THR A 42 -11.89 3.84 -3.75
CA THR A 42 -12.96 2.96 -4.23
C THR A 42 -13.29 1.87 -3.20
N ALA A 43 -12.27 1.28 -2.58
CA ALA A 43 -12.44 0.29 -1.52
C ALA A 43 -13.11 0.90 -0.28
N GLU A 44 -12.71 2.11 0.13
CA GLU A 44 -13.33 2.85 1.23
C GLU A 44 -14.81 3.11 0.96
N GLU A 45 -15.15 3.62 -0.23
CA GLU A 45 -16.54 3.87 -0.60
C GLU A 45 -17.39 2.59 -0.60
N PHE A 46 -16.85 1.49 -1.12
CA PHE A 46 -17.54 0.20 -1.12
C PHE A 46 -17.82 -0.28 0.31
N VAL A 47 -16.83 -0.21 1.20
CA VAL A 47 -17.03 -0.58 2.61
C VAL A 47 -18.13 0.26 3.24
N ILE A 48 -18.11 1.58 3.03
CA ILE A 48 -19.09 2.49 3.63
C ILE A 48 -20.50 2.25 3.09
N LYS A 49 -20.65 2.07 1.78
CA LYS A 49 -21.96 2.03 1.11
C LYS A 49 -22.60 0.65 1.10
N GLU A 50 -21.80 -0.41 1.00
CA GLU A 50 -22.30 -1.76 0.75
C GLU A 50 -22.06 -2.68 1.94
N VAL A 51 -20.90 -2.61 2.59
CA VAL A 51 -20.53 -3.54 3.66
C VAL A 51 -21.11 -3.10 5.00
N LEU A 52 -20.86 -1.86 5.42
CA LEU A 52 -21.27 -1.37 6.74
C LEU A 52 -22.78 -1.44 6.98
N PRO A 53 -23.67 -1.12 6.02
CA PRO A 53 -25.11 -1.25 6.23
C PRO A 53 -25.57 -2.68 6.51
N LEU A 54 -24.84 -3.67 5.99
CA LEU A 54 -25.12 -5.08 6.15
C LEU A 54 -24.30 -5.75 7.25
N ALA A 55 -23.37 -5.03 7.90
CA ALA A 55 -22.41 -5.59 8.84
C ALA A 55 -23.10 -6.36 9.98
N LYS A 56 -24.18 -5.80 10.53
CA LYS A 56 -24.95 -6.45 11.60
C LYS A 56 -25.56 -7.78 11.15
N ASP A 57 -26.03 -7.89 9.91
CA ASP A 57 -26.60 -9.12 9.39
C ASP A 57 -25.52 -10.15 9.06
N LEU A 58 -24.34 -9.69 8.64
CA LEU A 58 -23.17 -10.52 8.37
C LEU A 58 -22.57 -11.11 9.65
N GLU A 59 -22.57 -10.37 10.77
CA GLU A 59 -22.06 -10.83 12.07
C GLU A 59 -23.00 -11.81 12.80
N ASN A 60 -24.30 -11.77 12.49
CA ASN A 60 -25.30 -12.65 13.11
C ASN A 60 -25.45 -14.01 12.39
N LYS A 61 -24.61 -14.30 11.40
CA LYS A 61 -24.48 -15.60 10.73
C LYS A 61 -23.25 -16.36 11.20
#